data_AF-A0A9R0IQH5-F1
#
_entry.id   AF-A0A9R0IQH5-F1
#
_cell.length_a   1.000
_cell.length_b   1.000
_cell.length_c   1.000
_cell.angle_alpha   90.00
_cell.angle_beta   90.00
_cell.angle_gamma   90.00
#
_symmetry.space_group_name_H-M   'P 1'
#
loop_
_entity.id
_entity.type
_entity.pdbx_description
1 polymer ?
#
loop_
_entity_poly.entity_id
_entity_poly.type
_entity_poly.pdbx_seq_one_letter_code
_entity_poly.pdbx_strand_id
1 'polypeptide(L)'
;MIPQFHLLLFTTTTLLLSATLSTATTAAYPPSYGEESCGFSGGTAALTPERRDTYGNGRIIDITHRINPNMPAFGSPDGVGQFIWLVNSMKNGSIANNSEMKLPSHTGTHVDAPSHFYDKYLDAGFDVDSLDLDVLNGPALLVDVPRDSNITGTSLLHLIYSLQY
;
A
#
# COMPACT_ATOMS: atom_id res chain seq x y z
N MET A 1 14.94 -25.21 -69.62
CA MET A 1 13.72 -25.07 -68.79
C MET A 1 14.19 -24.90 -67.35
N ILE A 2 14.27 -23.65 -66.88
CA ILE A 2 14.78 -23.28 -65.55
C ILE A 2 13.63 -22.55 -64.85
N PRO A 3 13.15 -22.96 -63.66
CA PRO A 3 12.08 -22.23 -63.00
C PRO A 3 12.68 -21.00 -62.31
N GLN A 4 12.13 -19.82 -62.62
CA GLN A 4 12.42 -18.58 -61.93
C GLN A 4 11.78 -18.61 -60.54
N PHE A 5 12.60 -18.55 -59.48
CA PHE A 5 12.13 -18.28 -58.13
C PHE A 5 11.93 -16.77 -57.97
N HIS A 6 10.69 -16.32 -57.90
CA HIS A 6 10.37 -14.95 -57.49
C HIS A 6 10.45 -14.85 -55.96
N LEU A 7 11.50 -14.20 -55.47
CA LEU A 7 11.67 -13.83 -54.08
C LEU A 7 10.80 -12.58 -53.80
N LEU A 8 9.61 -12.78 -53.22
CA LEU A 8 8.76 -11.68 -52.74
C LEU A 8 9.36 -11.12 -51.44
N LEU A 9 9.97 -9.94 -51.53
CA LEU A 9 10.48 -9.18 -50.40
C LEU A 9 9.31 -8.43 -49.72
N PHE A 10 8.74 -9.00 -48.66
CA PHE A 10 7.75 -8.31 -47.83
C PHE A 10 8.44 -7.27 -46.94
N THR A 11 8.45 -6.01 -47.36
CA THR A 11 8.87 -4.89 -46.50
C THR A 11 7.72 -4.51 -45.58
N THR A 12 7.72 -5.02 -44.35
CA THR A 12 6.80 -4.58 -43.30
C THR A 12 7.34 -3.28 -42.69
N THR A 13 6.74 -2.16 -43.08
CA THR A 13 6.93 -0.87 -42.43
C THR A 13 6.27 -0.90 -41.06
N THR A 14 7.05 -1.12 -40.00
CA THR A 14 6.56 -0.93 -38.63
C THR A 14 6.41 0.57 -38.37
N LEU A 15 5.17 1.06 -38.34
CA LEU A 15 4.82 2.38 -37.82
C LEU A 15 5.28 2.44 -36.35
N LEU A 16 6.35 3.19 -36.08
CA LEU A 16 6.69 3.61 -34.72
C LEU A 16 5.65 4.63 -34.28
N LEU A 17 4.57 4.15 -33.67
CA LEU A 17 3.66 5.01 -32.91
C LEU A 17 4.44 5.48 -31.69
N SER A 18 5.01 6.68 -31.77
CA SER A 18 5.57 7.38 -30.62
C SER A 18 4.43 7.64 -29.66
N ALA A 19 4.17 6.70 -28.75
CA ALA A 19 3.36 6.97 -27.58
C ALA A 19 4.13 8.04 -26.79
N THR A 20 3.68 9.28 -26.89
CA THR A 20 4.07 10.32 -25.96
C THR A 20 3.62 9.83 -24.59
N LEU A 21 4.54 9.28 -23.80
CA LEU A 21 4.33 9.13 -22.36
C LEU A 21 4.20 10.56 -21.83
N SER A 22 2.97 11.05 -21.79
CA SER A 22 2.62 12.18 -20.95
C SER A 22 2.90 11.69 -19.53
N THR A 23 4.01 12.13 -18.96
CA THR A 23 4.23 12.07 -17.52
C THR A 23 3.28 13.09 -16.89
N ALA A 24 1.99 12.79 -16.95
CA ALA A 24 1.02 13.42 -16.10
C ALA A 24 1.46 13.05 -14.68
N THR A 25 1.88 14.06 -13.91
CA THR A 25 2.14 13.93 -12.49
C THR A 25 0.80 13.64 -11.81
N THR A 26 0.44 12.36 -11.83
CA THR A 26 -0.79 11.74 -11.32
C THR A 26 -0.69 11.50 -9.82
N ALA A 27 -0.11 12.46 -9.10
CA ALA A 27 0.02 12.36 -7.66
C ALA A 27 -1.38 12.35 -7.03
N ALA A 28 -1.85 11.16 -6.64
CA ALA A 28 -3.12 10.97 -5.92
C ALA A 28 -3.07 11.54 -4.50
N TYR A 29 -1.86 11.80 -4.00
CA TYR A 29 -1.61 12.49 -2.74
C TYR A 29 -0.92 13.82 -2.99
N PRO A 30 -1.16 14.83 -2.13
CA PRO A 30 -0.23 15.95 -2.03
C PRO A 30 1.17 15.41 -1.70
N PRO A 31 2.24 16.09 -2.16
CA PRO A 31 3.61 15.72 -1.81
C PRO A 31 3.74 15.57 -0.28
N SER A 32 4.52 14.57 0.15
CA SER A 32 4.75 14.34 1.57
C SER A 32 5.35 15.60 2.21
N TYR A 33 4.98 15.87 3.47
CA TYR A 33 5.48 17.00 4.26
C TYR A 33 6.98 17.23 4.02
N GLY A 34 7.34 18.37 3.39
CA GLY A 34 8.73 18.84 3.32
C GLY A 34 9.26 19.31 1.95
N GLU A 35 8.55 19.17 0.84
CA GLU A 35 9.07 19.58 -0.49
C GLU A 35 8.38 20.78 -1.14
N GLU A 36 7.92 21.77 -0.36
CA GLU A 36 7.61 23.10 -0.90
C GLU A 36 8.54 24.14 -0.28
N SER A 37 9.47 24.61 -1.11
CA SER A 37 10.36 25.73 -0.82
C SER A 37 9.55 27.02 -0.66
N CYS A 38 10.10 27.93 0.15
CA CYS A 38 9.54 29.22 0.55
C CYS A 38 8.82 29.99 -0.58
N GLY A 39 7.54 30.33 -0.38
CA GLY A 39 6.88 31.29 -1.28
C GLY A 39 5.39 31.57 -0.99
N PHE A 40 5.13 32.81 -0.55
CA PHE A 40 3.84 33.54 -0.56
C PHE A 40 2.86 33.35 0.62
N SER A 41 2.95 34.30 1.57
CA SER A 41 1.89 34.64 2.52
C SER A 41 0.67 35.19 1.76
N GLY A 42 -0.30 34.31 1.46
CA GLY A 42 -1.59 34.65 0.86
C GLY A 42 -2.73 33.91 1.53
N GLY A 43 -3.18 34.42 2.69
CA GLY A 43 -4.57 34.42 3.15
C GLY A 43 -5.47 33.18 3.00
N THR A 44 -4.95 31.95 3.10
CA THR A 44 -5.79 30.77 3.30
C THR A 44 -5.43 30.14 4.64
N ALA A 45 -6.41 30.01 5.53
CA ALA A 45 -6.22 29.24 6.75
C ALA A 45 -5.75 27.84 6.34
N ALA A 46 -4.65 27.37 6.92
CA ALA A 46 -4.12 26.04 6.63
C ALA A 46 -5.22 24.99 6.88
N LEU A 47 -5.66 24.31 5.83
CA LEU A 47 -6.65 23.24 5.95
C LEU A 47 -5.97 22.01 6.56
N THR A 48 -6.10 21.86 7.87
CA THR A 48 -5.60 20.68 8.59
C THR A 48 -6.73 19.66 8.75
N PRO A 49 -6.56 18.40 8.32
CA PRO A 49 -7.56 17.37 8.58
C PRO A 49 -7.77 17.17 10.08
N GLU A 50 -9.03 17.21 10.53
CA GLU A 50 -9.36 16.83 11.90
C GLU A 50 -9.22 15.31 12.06
N ARG A 51 -8.45 14.88 13.06
CA ARG A 51 -8.25 13.47 13.43
C ARG A 51 -9.09 13.17 14.66
N ARG A 52 -10.11 12.31 14.50
CA ARG A 52 -10.95 11.88 15.64
C ARG A 52 -10.31 10.68 16.33
N ASP A 53 -9.49 10.96 17.34
CA ASP A 53 -8.71 9.94 18.04
C ASP A 53 -9.41 9.45 19.33
N THR A 54 -10.72 9.19 19.28
CA THR A 54 -11.53 8.75 20.44
C THR A 54 -12.45 7.57 20.12
N TYR A 55 -12.48 6.57 21.01
CA TYR A 55 -13.38 5.40 20.94
C TYR A 55 -13.92 5.09 22.35
N GLY A 56 -15.25 5.13 22.52
CA GLY A 56 -15.87 5.10 23.85
C GLY A 56 -15.34 6.23 24.73
N ASN A 57 -14.83 5.88 25.92
CA ASN A 57 -14.17 6.81 26.84
C ASN A 57 -12.62 6.81 26.72
N GLY A 58 -12.07 6.10 25.72
CA GLY A 58 -10.64 5.93 25.52
C GLY A 58 -10.07 6.74 24.35
N ARG A 59 -8.73 6.81 24.30
CA ARG A 59 -7.98 7.38 23.19
C ARG A 59 -7.70 6.31 22.13
N ILE A 60 -7.91 6.64 20.86
CA ILE A 60 -7.43 5.83 19.73
C ILE A 60 -5.97 6.17 19.49
N ILE A 61 -5.13 5.14 19.37
CA ILE A 61 -3.73 5.27 18.97
C ILE A 61 -3.59 4.61 17.60
N ASP A 62 -3.20 5.42 16.61
CA ASP A 62 -2.89 4.94 15.27
C ASP A 62 -1.54 4.22 15.29
N ILE A 63 -1.55 2.93 14.97
CA ILE A 63 -0.36 2.07 14.85
C ILE A 63 -0.07 1.69 13.39
N THR A 64 -0.70 2.38 12.43
CA THR A 64 -0.57 2.09 11.01
C THR A 64 0.56 2.92 10.39
N HIS A 65 1.45 2.25 9.66
CA HIS A 65 2.43 2.95 8.83
C HIS A 65 1.73 3.55 7.62
N ARG A 66 2.01 4.84 7.33
CA ARG A 66 1.55 5.47 6.09
C ARG A 66 2.18 4.76 4.88
N ILE A 67 1.33 4.22 4.01
CA ILE A 67 1.79 3.61 2.75
C ILE A 67 2.37 4.70 1.85
N ASN A 68 3.59 4.45 1.37
CA ASN A 68 4.29 5.33 0.46
C ASN A 68 5.13 4.51 -0.53
N PRO A 69 5.46 5.05 -1.71
CA PRO A 69 6.14 4.29 -2.77
C PRO A 69 7.52 3.72 -2.35
N ASN A 70 8.20 4.39 -1.43
CA ASN A 70 9.55 4.07 -1.01
C ASN A 70 9.61 3.12 0.19
N MET A 71 8.45 2.71 0.73
CA MET A 71 8.44 1.81 1.87
C MET A 71 8.93 0.41 1.46
N PRO A 72 9.59 -0.32 2.37
CA PRO A 72 10.02 -1.69 2.09
C PRO A 72 8.85 -2.56 1.64
N ALA A 73 9.10 -3.42 0.65
CA ALA A 73 8.15 -4.42 0.17
C ALA A 73 8.84 -5.78 0.08
N PHE A 74 8.12 -6.84 0.47
CA PHE A 74 8.67 -8.18 0.44
C PHE A 74 9.02 -8.60 -1.00
N GLY A 75 10.23 -9.13 -1.18
CA GLY A 75 10.70 -9.59 -2.49
C GLY A 75 11.02 -8.49 -3.51
N SER A 76 10.98 -7.21 -3.11
CA SER A 76 11.29 -6.07 -3.97
C SER A 76 12.46 -5.26 -3.41
N PRO A 77 13.55 -5.04 -4.18
CA PRO A 77 14.61 -4.13 -3.78
C PRO A 77 14.19 -2.65 -3.88
N ASP A 78 13.14 -2.36 -4.67
CA ASP A 78 12.74 -1.00 -5.03
C ASP A 78 11.57 -0.47 -4.17
N GLY A 79 11.12 -1.25 -3.18
CA GLY A 79 9.97 -0.94 -2.36
C GLY A 79 8.63 -1.22 -3.06
N VAL A 80 7.58 -0.51 -2.65
CA VAL A 80 6.21 -0.68 -3.15
C VAL A 80 6.01 -0.08 -4.55
N GLY A 81 6.71 1.00 -4.88
CA GLY A 81 6.57 1.71 -6.15
C GLY A 81 5.23 2.46 -6.29
N GLN A 82 4.84 2.75 -7.54
CA GLN A 82 3.57 3.43 -7.81
C GLN A 82 2.39 2.49 -7.53
N PHE A 83 1.70 2.71 -6.42
CA PHE A 83 0.55 1.92 -6.00
C PHE A 83 -0.78 2.66 -6.14
N ILE A 84 -0.77 3.98 -6.37
CA ILE A 84 -1.97 4.81 -6.49
C ILE A 84 -1.72 5.95 -7.49
N TRP A 85 -2.74 6.33 -8.25
CA TRP A 85 -2.69 7.42 -9.21
C TRP A 85 -4.06 8.05 -9.41
N LEU A 86 -4.06 9.34 -9.79
CA LEU A 86 -5.29 10.07 -10.09
C LEU A 86 -5.73 9.82 -11.54
N VAL A 87 -6.95 9.31 -11.73
CA VAL A 87 -7.56 9.03 -13.05
C VAL A 87 -8.43 10.20 -13.51
N ASN A 88 -9.15 10.86 -12.59
CA ASN A 88 -9.91 12.07 -12.89
C ASN A 88 -9.59 13.16 -11.85
N SER A 89 -9.50 14.42 -12.28
CA SER A 89 -9.19 15.54 -11.39
C SER A 89 -10.19 16.67 -11.52
N MET A 90 -10.61 17.25 -10.39
CA MET A 90 -11.39 18.48 -10.36
C MET A 90 -10.61 19.65 -10.97
N LYS A 91 -9.28 19.64 -10.86
CA LYS A 91 -8.42 20.63 -11.55
C LYS A 91 -8.57 20.56 -13.08
N ASN A 92 -8.98 19.40 -13.60
CA ASN A 92 -9.19 19.15 -15.02
C ASN A 92 -10.68 19.14 -15.39
N GLY A 93 -11.55 19.74 -14.57
CA GLY A 93 -12.98 19.88 -14.87
C GLY A 93 -13.85 18.67 -14.51
N SER A 94 -13.31 17.64 -13.85
CA SER A 94 -14.11 16.58 -13.25
C SER A 94 -14.94 17.11 -12.07
N ILE A 95 -16.10 16.50 -11.80
CA ILE A 95 -16.91 16.83 -10.61
C ILE A 95 -16.28 16.30 -9.31
N ALA A 96 -15.30 15.39 -9.41
CA ALA A 96 -14.59 14.79 -8.27
C ALA A 96 -13.15 14.42 -8.65
N ASN A 97 -12.28 14.33 -7.64
CA ASN A 97 -10.97 13.69 -7.77
C ASN A 97 -11.16 12.18 -7.60
N ASN A 98 -10.81 11.39 -8.60
CA ASN A 98 -10.96 9.94 -8.59
C ASN A 98 -9.60 9.28 -8.78
N SER A 99 -9.25 8.39 -7.85
CA SER A 99 -7.96 7.68 -7.84
C SER A 99 -8.17 6.18 -8.03
N GLU A 100 -7.23 5.54 -8.70
CA GLU A 100 -7.11 4.10 -8.77
C GLU A 100 -5.88 3.65 -7.98
N MET A 101 -5.94 2.44 -7.44
CA MET A 101 -4.82 1.83 -6.74
C MET A 101 -4.62 0.37 -7.13
N LYS A 102 -3.36 -0.07 -7.10
CA LYS A 102 -2.95 -1.46 -7.21
C LYS A 102 -1.91 -1.72 -6.13
N LEU A 103 -2.23 -2.63 -5.21
CA LEU A 103 -1.43 -2.89 -4.03
C LEU A 103 -1.41 -4.39 -3.72
N PRO A 104 -0.23 -5.01 -3.51
CA PRO A 104 -0.17 -6.35 -2.94
C PRO A 104 -0.84 -6.39 -1.55
N SER A 105 -1.55 -7.48 -1.23
CA SER A 105 -2.26 -7.63 0.06
C SER A 105 -1.35 -7.49 1.28
N HIS A 106 -0.09 -7.93 1.15
CA HIS A 106 0.92 -7.90 2.21
C HIS A 106 1.77 -6.63 2.16
N THR A 107 1.12 -5.46 2.07
CA THR A 107 1.81 -4.15 2.04
C THR A 107 1.53 -3.35 3.32
N GLY A 108 2.58 -2.91 4.00
CA GLY A 108 2.47 -2.07 5.19
C GLY A 108 1.86 -2.81 6.40
N THR A 109 1.16 -2.08 7.27
CA THR A 109 0.40 -2.68 8.38
C THR A 109 -0.81 -3.41 7.81
N HIS A 110 -0.87 -4.74 7.93
CA HIS A 110 -1.90 -5.60 7.33
C HIS A 110 -2.22 -6.82 8.23
N VAL A 111 -3.19 -7.64 7.79
CA VAL A 111 -3.55 -8.93 8.41
C VAL A 111 -3.42 -10.04 7.37
N ASP A 112 -3.07 -11.25 7.82
CA ASP A 112 -3.00 -12.43 6.96
C ASP A 112 -4.16 -13.38 7.22
N ALA A 113 -4.83 -13.81 6.16
CA ALA A 113 -5.83 -14.88 6.23
C ALA A 113 -5.17 -16.28 6.17
N PRO A 114 -5.83 -17.34 6.66
CA PRO A 114 -5.28 -18.71 6.59
C PRO A 114 -4.91 -19.15 5.18
N SER A 115 -5.66 -18.72 4.17
CA SER A 115 -5.36 -19.01 2.76
C SER A 115 -4.00 -18.48 2.28
N HIS A 116 -3.36 -17.56 3.00
CA HIS A 116 -2.03 -17.02 2.64
C HIS A 116 -0.95 -18.12 2.57
N PHE A 117 -1.00 -19.10 3.48
CA PHE A 117 0.01 -20.17 3.56
C PHE A 117 -0.55 -21.58 3.31
N TYR A 118 -1.87 -21.75 3.39
CA TYR A 118 -2.51 -23.06 3.26
C TYR A 118 -3.36 -23.13 1.99
N ASP A 119 -2.84 -23.80 0.97
CA ASP A 119 -3.46 -23.92 -0.36
C ASP A 119 -4.91 -24.44 -0.31
N LYS A 120 -5.14 -25.52 0.46
CA LYS A 120 -6.50 -26.07 0.67
C LYS A 120 -7.49 -25.07 1.27
N TYR A 121 -7.01 -24.04 1.97
CA TYR A 121 -7.84 -23.00 2.59
C TYR A 121 -8.13 -21.87 1.61
N LEU A 122 -7.26 -21.64 0.63
CA LEU A 122 -7.56 -20.77 -0.50
C LEU A 122 -8.75 -21.33 -1.30
N ASP A 123 -8.69 -22.60 -1.69
CA ASP A 123 -9.78 -23.27 -2.42
C ASP A 123 -11.11 -23.29 -1.65
N ALA A 124 -11.03 -23.36 -0.32
CA ALA A 124 -12.19 -23.39 0.55
C ALA A 124 -12.70 -22.00 0.98
N GLY A 125 -12.10 -20.91 0.49
CA GLY A 125 -12.56 -19.55 0.73
C GLY A 125 -12.27 -19.01 2.13
N PHE A 126 -11.24 -19.51 2.82
CA PHE A 126 -10.79 -18.95 4.11
C PHE A 126 -9.90 -17.72 3.86
N ASP A 127 -10.46 -16.71 3.21
CA ASP A 127 -9.81 -15.43 2.95
C ASP A 127 -10.18 -14.37 4.01
N VAL A 128 -9.76 -13.12 3.80
CA VAL A 128 -9.90 -12.05 4.80
C VAL A 128 -11.36 -11.75 5.14
N ASP A 129 -12.30 -11.97 4.23
CA ASP A 129 -13.73 -11.72 4.47
C ASP A 129 -14.38 -12.77 5.38
N SER A 130 -13.72 -13.90 5.58
CA SER A 130 -14.14 -14.99 6.46
C SER A 130 -13.66 -14.86 7.90
N LEU A 131 -12.81 -13.87 8.20
CA LEU A 131 -12.27 -13.66 9.54
C LEU A 131 -13.35 -13.18 10.53
N ASP A 132 -13.39 -13.78 11.72
CA ASP A 132 -14.28 -13.36 12.79
C ASP A 132 -13.89 -11.98 13.32
N LEU A 133 -14.85 -11.05 13.36
CA LEU A 133 -14.63 -9.68 13.83
C LEU A 133 -14.30 -9.61 15.33
N ASP A 134 -14.75 -10.58 16.13
CA ASP A 134 -14.43 -10.65 17.56
C ASP A 134 -12.93 -10.95 17.78
N VAL A 135 -12.26 -11.57 16.81
CA VAL A 135 -10.79 -11.76 16.82
C VAL A 135 -10.06 -10.46 16.49
N LEU A 136 -10.65 -9.62 15.64
CA LEU A 136 -10.06 -8.35 15.19
C LEU A 136 -10.36 -7.18 16.13
N ASN A 137 -11.28 -7.34 17.08
CA ASN A 137 -11.69 -6.30 18.01
C ASN A 137 -11.80 -6.83 19.44
N GLY A 138 -10.73 -6.63 20.23
CA GLY A 138 -10.73 -7.08 21.61
C GLY A 138 -9.53 -6.57 22.42
N PRO A 139 -9.42 -6.99 23.69
CA PRO A 139 -8.28 -6.68 24.52
C PRO A 139 -6.97 -7.17 23.88
N ALA A 140 -5.95 -6.32 23.88
CA ALA A 140 -4.62 -6.65 23.40
C ALA A 140 -3.59 -6.44 24.52
N LEU A 141 -2.60 -7.32 24.61
CA LEU A 141 -1.46 -7.18 25.50
C LEU A 141 -0.27 -6.62 24.72
N LEU A 142 0.25 -5.46 25.14
CA LEU A 142 1.49 -4.91 24.62
C LEU A 142 2.66 -5.41 25.48
N VAL A 143 3.61 -6.05 24.83
CA VAL A 143 4.79 -6.64 25.46
C VAL A 143 6.04 -6.07 24.81
N ASP A 144 6.96 -5.55 25.63
CA ASP A 144 8.31 -5.20 25.17
C ASP A 144 9.22 -6.43 25.24
N VAL A 145 9.98 -6.69 24.18
CA VAL A 145 10.87 -7.86 24.06
C VAL A 145 12.27 -7.44 23.61
N PRO A 146 13.33 -8.17 24.01
CA PRO A 146 14.69 -7.85 23.57
C PRO A 146 14.80 -7.86 22.05
N ARG A 147 15.41 -6.81 21.51
CA ARG A 147 15.72 -6.70 20.09
C ARG A 147 16.74 -7.77 19.66
N ASP A 148 16.75 -8.06 18.36
CA ASP A 148 17.74 -8.95 17.73
C ASP A 148 17.77 -10.37 18.34
N SER A 149 16.64 -10.82 18.88
CA SER A 149 16.46 -12.15 19.47
C SER A 149 15.13 -12.77 19.06
N ASN A 150 15.08 -14.10 19.05
CA ASN A 150 13.83 -14.81 18.78
C ASN A 150 12.90 -14.76 19.99
N ILE A 151 11.61 -14.55 19.74
CA ILE A 151 10.57 -14.68 20.75
C ILE A 151 10.25 -16.16 20.92
N THR A 152 10.37 -16.68 22.15
CA THR A 152 10.11 -18.08 22.49
C THR A 152 9.12 -18.19 23.65
N GLY A 153 8.59 -19.39 23.90
CA GLY A 153 7.75 -19.64 25.07
C GLY A 153 8.44 -19.25 26.39
N THR A 154 9.74 -19.49 26.52
CA THR A 154 10.53 -19.09 27.69
C THR A 154 10.61 -17.57 27.84
N SER A 155 10.78 -16.84 26.73
CA SER A 155 10.78 -15.38 26.72
C SER A 155 9.46 -14.81 27.27
N LEU A 156 8.33 -15.44 26.91
CA LEU A 156 6.99 -15.04 27.36
C LEU A 156 6.68 -15.46 28.81
N LEU A 157 7.23 -16.57 29.29
CA LEU A 157 7.03 -17.03 30.67
C LEU A 157 7.56 -16.02 31.69
N HIS A 158 8.76 -15.45 31.47
CA HIS A 158 9.30 -14.41 32.35
C HIS A 158 8.40 -13.15 32.42
N LEU A 159 7.70 -12.83 31.33
CA LEU A 159 6.77 -11.70 31.28
C LEU A 159 5.50 -11.96 32.11
N ILE A 160 4.94 -13.17 32.05
CA ILE A 160 3.76 -13.54 32.84
C ILE A 160 4.04 -13.42 34.35
N TYR A 161 5.24 -13.80 34.80
CA TYR A 161 5.62 -13.65 36.21
C TYR A 161 5.81 -12.18 36.63
N SER A 162 6.21 -11.29 35.72
CA SER A 162 6.35 -9.85 36.03
C SER A 162 5.03 -9.09 36.11
N LEU A 163 3.95 -9.61 35.52
CA LEU A 163 2.61 -9.01 35.54
C LEU A 163 1.77 -9.46 36.76
N GLN A 164 2.30 -10.34 37.60
CA GLN A 164 1.64 -10.88 38.81
C GLN A 164 2.09 -10.20 40.12
N TYR A 165 2.87 -9.11 40.06
CA TYR A 165 3.30 -8.33 41.23
C TYR A 165 2.85 -6.87 41.14
#